data_AF-A0A934NYG9-F1
#
_entry.id   AF-A0A934NYG9-F1
#
_cell.length_a   1.000
_cell.length_b   1.000
_cell.length_c   1.000
_cell.angle_alpha   90.00
_cell.angle_beta   90.00
_cell.angle_gamma   90.00
#
_symmetry.space_group_name_H-M   'P 1'
#
loop_
_entity.id
_entity.type
_entity.pdbx_description
1 polymer ?
#
loop_
_entity_poly.entity_id
_entity_poly.type
_entity_poly.pdbx_seq_one_letter_code
_entity_poly.pdbx_strand_id
1 'polypeptide(L)'
;MKTIVGLVVPADMEEPVTELRFVSDDALNAMQKVVGGYVDVVDTALPETTVWLNDEGMIKYLEPNPRATMFIWAGAPRRRGGQAYYGDVLITGQPDEEGNTTSLPDELLDLILRTDEYKIEVQTGGDSWAGNGKRFADYWIALHYVLELAERWVLVTNVRVVAS
;
A
#
# COMPACT_ATOMS: atom_id res chain seq x y z
N MET A 1 -6.24 -20.16 16.93
CA MET A 1 -6.16 -18.70 16.73
C MET A 1 -5.05 -18.43 15.73
N LYS A 2 -5.34 -17.71 14.65
CA LYS A 2 -4.38 -17.41 13.60
C LYS A 2 -3.77 -16.03 13.88
N THR A 3 -2.45 -15.93 13.79
CA THR A 3 -1.77 -14.63 13.81
C THR A 3 -1.82 -14.04 12.41
N ILE A 4 -2.26 -12.79 12.31
CA ILE A 4 -2.25 -11.97 11.10
C ILE A 4 -1.07 -11.02 11.20
N VAL A 5 -0.33 -10.89 10.10
CA VAL A 5 0.76 -9.94 9.93
C VAL A 5 0.28 -8.85 8.98
N GLY A 6 0.39 -7.59 9.37
CA GLY A 6 0.09 -6.42 8.55
C GLY A 6 1.22 -5.39 8.58
N LEU A 7 1.08 -4.37 7.77
CA LEU A 7 2.03 -3.26 7.66
C LEU A 7 1.34 -1.96 8.06
N VAL A 8 1.84 -1.30 9.10
CA VAL A 8 1.37 0.03 9.51
C VAL A 8 2.15 1.07 8.72
N VAL A 9 1.43 1.93 8.01
CA VAL A 9 2.00 3.06 7.26
C VAL A 9 1.49 4.34 7.91
N PRO A 10 2.30 4.99 8.78
CA PRO A 10 1.89 6.22 9.43
C PRO A 10 1.66 7.37 8.44
N ALA A 11 0.77 8.30 8.79
CA ALA A 11 0.63 9.55 8.04
C ALA A 11 1.86 10.45 8.23
N ASP A 12 2.43 10.47 9.44
CA ASP A 12 3.69 11.16 9.72
C ASP A 12 4.84 10.51 8.93
N MET A 13 5.46 11.30 8.05
CA MET A 13 6.56 10.86 7.20
C MET A 13 7.87 10.64 7.95
N GLU A 14 8.02 11.19 9.16
CA GLU A 14 9.16 10.92 10.03
C GLU A 14 9.04 9.58 10.75
N GLU A 15 7.81 9.06 10.90
CA GLU A 15 7.58 7.75 11.50
C GLU A 15 7.84 6.60 10.49
N PRO A 16 8.57 5.56 10.91
CA PRO A 16 8.87 4.42 10.06
C PRO A 16 7.63 3.56 9.83
N VAL A 17 7.59 2.95 8.65
CA VAL A 17 6.64 1.88 8.35
C VAL A 17 7.04 0.64 9.16
N THR A 18 6.07 -0.01 9.82
CA THR A 18 6.36 -1.12 10.74
C THR A 18 5.44 -2.31 10.54
N GLU A 19 5.92 -3.48 10.93
CA GLU A 19 5.14 -4.72 10.97
C GLU A 19 4.24 -4.74 12.22
N LEU A 20 2.97 -5.10 12.05
CA LEU A 20 2.02 -5.34 13.14
C LEU A 20 1.57 -6.80 13.14
N ARG A 21 1.62 -7.45 14.30
CA ARG A 21 1.08 -8.79 14.53
C ARG A 21 -0.12 -8.73 15.46
N PHE A 22 -1.23 -9.32 15.04
CA PHE A 22 -2.46 -9.40 15.85
C PHE A 22 -3.15 -10.74 15.64
N VAL A 23 -4.09 -11.08 16.52
CA VAL A 23 -4.87 -12.32 16.42
C VAL A 23 -6.14 -12.08 15.61
N SER A 24 -6.53 -13.05 14.79
CA SER A 24 -7.74 -13.01 13.95
C SER A 24 -9.00 -12.58 14.71
N ASP A 25 -9.16 -13.06 15.94
CA ASP A 25 -10.38 -12.86 16.74
C ASP A 25 -10.51 -11.42 17.26
N ASP A 26 -9.42 -10.64 17.24
CA ASP A 26 -9.36 -9.22 17.64
C ASP A 26 -9.05 -8.30 16.43
N ALA A 27 -9.20 -8.81 15.20
CA ALA A 27 -8.77 -8.13 13.98
C ALA A 27 -9.39 -6.73 13.83
N LEU A 28 -10.71 -6.62 13.98
CA LEU A 28 -11.41 -5.34 13.86
C LEU A 28 -10.92 -4.33 14.90
N ASN A 29 -10.72 -4.76 16.15
CA ASN A 29 -10.22 -3.88 17.20
C ASN A 29 -8.79 -3.41 16.90
N ALA A 30 -7.93 -4.32 16.42
CA ALA A 30 -6.58 -3.98 16.00
C ALA A 30 -6.59 -2.95 14.86
N MET A 31 -7.44 -3.12 13.84
CA MET A 31 -7.57 -2.17 12.74
C MET A 31 -8.04 -0.80 13.22
N GLN A 32 -9.12 -0.75 14.03
CA GLN A 32 -9.67 0.49 14.56
C GLN A 32 -8.67 1.25 15.44
N LYS A 33 -7.83 0.53 16.20
CA LYS A 33 -6.74 1.12 16.97
C LYS A 33 -5.67 1.74 16.09
N VAL A 34 -5.28 1.09 15.00
CA VAL A 34 -4.28 1.62 14.06
C VAL A 34 -4.83 2.84 13.34
N VAL A 35 -6.01 2.75 12.73
CA VAL A 35 -6.54 3.85 11.89
C VAL A 35 -7.14 4.99 12.72
N GLY A 36 -7.40 4.79 14.01
CA GLY A 36 -7.92 5.81 14.92
C GLY A 36 -9.41 6.12 14.74
N GLY A 37 -10.25 5.11 14.48
CA GLY A 37 -11.69 5.33 14.28
C GLY A 37 -12.42 4.16 13.63
N TYR A 38 -13.56 4.46 13.01
CA TYR A 38 -14.23 3.51 12.12
C TYR A 38 -13.37 3.24 10.89
N VAL A 39 -13.40 1.98 10.44
CA VAL A 39 -12.59 1.51 9.33
C VAL A 39 -13.39 1.57 8.04
N ASP A 40 -12.73 2.00 6.97
CA ASP A 40 -13.10 1.70 5.59
C ASP A 40 -11.93 0.96 4.91
N VAL A 41 -12.17 0.37 3.75
CA VAL A 41 -11.19 -0.44 3.04
C VAL A 41 -11.02 -0.05 1.58
N VAL A 42 -9.78 -0.15 1.11
CA VAL A 42 -9.46 -0.07 -0.32
C VAL A 42 -8.66 -1.29 -0.72
N ASP A 43 -9.24 -2.10 -1.60
CA ASP A 43 -8.51 -3.22 -2.20
C ASP A 43 -7.64 -2.74 -3.35
N THR A 44 -6.44 -3.32 -3.42
CA THR A 44 -5.50 -3.17 -4.54
C THR A 44 -5.36 -4.50 -5.25
N ALA A 45 -5.11 -4.45 -6.56
CA ALA A 45 -4.92 -5.63 -7.41
C ALA A 45 -3.43 -5.96 -7.62
N LEU A 46 -2.54 -4.97 -7.58
CA LEU A 46 -1.10 -5.16 -7.81
C LEU A 46 -0.27 -4.30 -6.84
N PRO A 47 0.15 -4.83 -5.68
CA PRO A 47 -0.10 -6.19 -5.17
C PRO A 47 -1.56 -6.41 -4.72
N GLU A 48 -1.98 -7.66 -4.57
CA GLU A 48 -3.28 -8.04 -4.00
C GLU A 48 -3.26 -7.80 -2.48
N THR A 49 -3.80 -6.66 -2.05
CA THR A 49 -3.83 -6.28 -0.63
C THR A 49 -5.13 -5.54 -0.29
N THR A 50 -5.42 -5.46 1.00
CA THR A 50 -6.47 -4.59 1.54
C THR A 50 -5.82 -3.51 2.39
N VAL A 51 -6.10 -2.24 2.07
CA VAL A 51 -5.66 -1.08 2.84
C VAL A 51 -6.81 -0.61 3.72
N TRP A 52 -6.65 -0.75 5.03
CA TRP A 52 -7.59 -0.31 6.06
C TRP A 52 -7.26 1.13 6.46
N LEU A 53 -8.27 1.99 6.44
CA LEU A 53 -8.11 3.43 6.68
C LEU A 53 -9.25 3.96 7.56
N ASN A 54 -9.06 5.18 8.09
CA ASN A 54 -10.10 5.85 8.84
C ASN A 54 -11.18 6.37 7.90
N ASP A 55 -12.41 5.84 8.02
CA ASP A 55 -13.55 6.23 7.19
C ASP A 55 -13.83 7.75 7.24
N GLU A 56 -13.58 8.36 8.40
CA GLU A 56 -13.82 9.79 8.64
C GLU A 56 -12.55 10.64 8.54
N GLY A 57 -11.42 10.06 8.09
CA GLY A 57 -10.10 10.72 8.16
C GLY A 57 -10.05 12.08 7.49
N MET A 58 -10.64 12.20 6.30
CA MET A 58 -10.72 13.46 5.56
C MET A 58 -11.63 14.48 6.27
N ILE A 59 -12.79 14.05 6.76
CA ILE A 59 -13.78 14.94 7.40
C ILE A 59 -13.30 15.41 8.78
N LYS A 60 -12.49 14.58 9.46
CA LYS A 60 -11.83 14.91 10.72
C LYS A 60 -10.52 15.69 10.56
N TYR A 61 -10.10 16.00 9.33
CA TYR A 61 -8.85 16.69 9.04
C TYR A 61 -7.62 15.97 9.65
N LEU A 62 -7.59 14.63 9.60
CA LEU A 62 -6.37 13.89 9.91
C LEU A 62 -5.26 14.28 8.92
N GLU A 63 -4.01 14.00 9.27
CA GLU A 63 -2.87 14.31 8.41
C GLU A 63 -2.93 13.52 7.09
N PRO A 64 -2.68 14.12 5.92
CA PRO A 64 -2.61 13.38 4.66
C PRO A 64 -1.52 12.31 4.73
N ASN A 65 -1.81 11.12 4.21
CA ASN A 65 -0.87 10.01 4.14
C ASN A 65 -0.42 9.80 2.68
N PRO A 66 0.67 10.46 2.24
CA PRO A 66 1.14 10.34 0.86
C PRO A 66 1.65 8.93 0.54
N ARG A 67 2.24 8.21 1.52
CA ARG A 67 2.70 6.82 1.33
C ARG A 67 1.52 5.90 1.04
N ALA A 68 0.47 5.94 1.85
CA ALA A 68 -0.76 5.19 1.63
C ALA A 68 -1.45 5.57 0.31
N THR A 69 -1.52 6.86 0.01
CA THR A 69 -2.14 7.37 -1.22
C THR A 69 -1.42 6.83 -2.46
N MET A 70 -0.09 6.94 -2.49
CA MET A 70 0.72 6.39 -3.58
C MET A 70 0.60 4.88 -3.69
N PHE A 71 0.59 4.16 -2.56
CA PHE A 71 0.39 2.71 -2.54
C PHE A 71 -0.94 2.30 -3.21
N ILE A 72 -2.03 2.95 -2.80
CA ILE A 72 -3.35 2.72 -3.37
C ILE A 72 -3.38 3.09 -4.85
N TRP A 73 -2.79 4.22 -5.25
CA TRP A 73 -2.74 4.64 -6.66
C TRP A 73 -1.92 3.70 -7.55
N ALA A 74 -0.84 3.13 -7.02
CA ALA A 74 -0.05 2.14 -7.73
C ALA A 74 -0.85 0.86 -7.95
N GLY A 75 -1.45 0.32 -6.88
CA GLY A 75 -2.14 -0.97 -6.89
C GLY A 75 -3.61 -0.95 -7.32
N ALA A 76 -4.24 0.22 -7.39
CA ALA A 76 -5.57 0.43 -7.95
C ALA A 76 -5.52 1.55 -9.01
N PRO A 77 -5.03 1.26 -10.24
CA PRO A 77 -4.80 2.27 -11.29
C PRO A 77 -5.98 3.19 -11.57
N ARG A 78 -7.21 2.68 -11.44
CA ARG A 78 -8.46 3.46 -11.64
C ARG A 78 -8.66 4.58 -10.62
N ARG A 79 -7.93 4.56 -9.50
CA ARG A 79 -7.97 5.60 -8.46
C ARG A 79 -6.86 6.65 -8.59
N ARG A 80 -5.92 6.48 -9.53
CA ARG A 80 -4.81 7.44 -9.75
C ARG A 80 -5.33 8.85 -10.03
N GLY A 81 -4.71 9.84 -9.41
CA GLY A 81 -5.13 11.25 -9.52
C GLY A 81 -6.47 11.57 -8.86
N GLY A 82 -7.06 10.62 -8.13
CA GLY A 82 -8.28 10.81 -7.36
C GLY A 82 -8.02 11.46 -6.00
N GLN A 83 -8.83 11.10 -5.01
CA GLN A 83 -8.66 11.61 -3.65
C GLN A 83 -7.37 11.12 -2.98
N ALA A 84 -6.83 11.95 -2.09
CA ALA A 84 -5.83 11.54 -1.11
C ALA A 84 -6.49 10.82 0.08
N TYR A 85 -5.69 10.03 0.80
CA TYR A 85 -6.11 9.34 2.02
C TYR A 85 -5.42 9.97 3.23
N TYR A 86 -6.06 9.88 4.40
CA TYR A 86 -5.69 10.65 5.59
C TYR A 86 -5.63 9.74 6.82
N GLY A 87 -4.68 10.00 7.71
CA GLY A 87 -4.38 9.21 8.90
C GLY A 87 -3.51 7.99 8.61
N ASP A 88 -3.15 7.30 9.67
CA ASP A 88 -2.41 6.04 9.61
C ASP A 88 -3.27 4.97 8.94
N VAL A 89 -2.61 4.07 8.20
CA VAL A 89 -3.28 2.94 7.56
C VAL A 89 -2.63 1.62 7.96
N LEU A 90 -3.43 0.55 7.92
CA LEU A 90 -2.95 -0.82 8.02
C LEU A 90 -3.10 -1.49 6.65
N ILE A 91 -2.08 -2.21 6.20
CA ILE A 91 -2.14 -3.01 4.97
C ILE A 91 -2.09 -4.49 5.36
N THR A 92 -3.05 -5.27 4.87
CA THR A 92 -3.13 -6.72 5.05
C THR A 92 -3.24 -7.43 3.70
N GLY A 93 -3.23 -8.76 3.69
CA GLY A 93 -3.65 -9.52 2.51
C GLY A 93 -5.14 -9.33 2.24
N GLN A 94 -5.56 -9.63 1.01
CA GLN A 94 -6.98 -9.69 0.66
C GLN A 94 -7.70 -10.76 1.50
N PRO A 95 -9.00 -10.59 1.78
CA PRO A 95 -9.75 -11.58 2.52
C PRO A 95 -9.75 -12.95 1.83
N ASP A 96 -9.80 -14.02 2.61
CA ASP A 96 -10.00 -15.37 2.07
C ASP A 96 -11.44 -15.58 1.55
N GLU A 97 -11.73 -16.78 1.05
CA GLU A 97 -13.05 -17.12 0.48
C GLU A 97 -14.22 -16.97 1.47
N GLU A 98 -13.94 -16.97 2.77
CA GLU A 98 -14.92 -16.78 3.84
C GLU A 98 -15.05 -15.31 4.26
N GLY A 99 -14.27 -14.41 3.66
CA GLY A 99 -14.22 -12.99 4.02
C GLY A 99 -13.31 -12.69 5.21
N ASN A 100 -12.52 -13.65 5.69
CA ASN A 100 -11.63 -13.43 6.83
C ASN A 100 -10.37 -12.68 6.38
N THR A 101 -9.94 -11.71 7.18
CA THR A 101 -8.66 -11.01 6.96
C THR A 101 -7.49 -11.99 6.96
N THR A 102 -6.59 -11.82 6.00
CA THR A 102 -5.36 -12.63 5.87
C THR A 102 -4.11 -11.80 6.13
N SER A 103 -2.99 -12.47 6.38
CA SER A 103 -1.69 -11.79 6.49
C SER A 103 -1.29 -11.16 5.17
N LEU A 104 -0.55 -10.06 5.25
CA LEU A 104 0.20 -9.52 4.12
C LEU A 104 1.13 -10.61 3.56
N PRO A 105 1.27 -10.75 2.23
CA PRO A 105 2.23 -11.68 1.65
C PRO A 105 3.66 -11.37 2.13
N ASP A 106 4.40 -12.42 2.54
CA ASP A 106 5.77 -12.27 3.04
C ASP A 106 6.69 -11.56 2.02
N GLU A 107 6.51 -11.85 0.73
CA GLU A 107 7.28 -11.21 -0.36
C GLU A 107 7.10 -9.68 -0.37
N LEU A 108 5.89 -9.19 -0.08
CA LEU A 108 5.61 -7.76 -0.04
C LEU A 108 6.14 -7.12 1.26
N LEU A 109 6.05 -7.83 2.37
CA LEU A 109 6.63 -7.42 3.64
C LEU A 109 8.14 -7.28 3.54
N ASP A 110 8.81 -8.27 2.96
CA ASP A 110 10.25 -8.28 2.69
C ASP A 110 10.64 -7.19 1.69
N LEU A 111 9.83 -6.99 0.65
CA LEU A 111 10.03 -5.91 -0.31
C LEU A 111 10.05 -4.57 0.41
N ILE A 112 9.05 -4.24 1.23
CA ILE A 112 8.93 -2.90 1.80
C ILE A 112 9.88 -2.67 2.99
N LEU A 113 10.11 -3.69 3.83
CA LEU A 113 10.84 -3.51 5.10
C LEU A 113 12.29 -3.98 5.06
N ARG A 114 12.67 -4.85 4.11
CA ARG A 114 13.94 -5.61 4.19
C ARG A 114 14.76 -5.54 2.90
N THR A 115 14.35 -4.73 1.94
CA THR A 115 15.06 -4.55 0.66
C THR A 115 15.90 -3.27 0.69
N ASP A 116 17.17 -3.40 0.31
CA ASP A 116 18.13 -2.29 0.33
C ASP A 116 18.17 -1.50 -1.00
N GLU A 117 17.79 -2.13 -2.13
CA GLU A 117 17.77 -1.49 -3.45
C GLU A 117 16.55 -1.91 -4.26
N TYR A 118 15.92 -0.92 -4.89
CA TYR A 118 14.68 -1.05 -5.64
C TYR A 118 14.86 -0.63 -7.09
N LYS A 119 14.07 -1.25 -7.97
CA LYS A 119 13.83 -0.79 -9.34
C LYS A 119 12.33 -0.65 -9.59
N ILE A 120 11.99 0.09 -10.64
CA ILE A 120 10.61 0.32 -11.07
C ILE A 120 10.33 -0.41 -12.37
N GLU A 121 9.11 -0.91 -12.50
CA GLU A 121 8.61 -1.54 -13.72
C GLU A 121 7.22 -1.02 -14.06
N VAL A 122 6.94 -0.94 -15.36
CA VAL A 122 5.65 -0.51 -15.90
C VAL A 122 5.15 -1.50 -16.95
N GLN A 123 3.83 -1.54 -17.14
CA GLN A 123 3.18 -2.20 -18.27
C GLN A 123 2.54 -1.15 -19.18
N THR A 124 2.55 -1.41 -20.50
CA THR A 124 1.87 -0.57 -21.50
C THR A 124 1.01 -1.43 -22.42
N GLY A 125 -0.30 -1.46 -22.20
CA GLY A 125 -1.28 -2.13 -23.08
C GLY A 125 -1.21 -3.66 -23.17
N GLY A 126 -0.30 -4.33 -22.44
CA GLY A 126 -0.14 -5.79 -22.38
C GLY A 126 0.53 -6.25 -21.08
N ASP A 127 0.87 -7.54 -20.99
CA ASP A 127 1.26 -8.17 -19.71
C ASP A 127 2.75 -8.11 -19.38
N SER A 128 3.59 -7.64 -20.32
CA SER A 128 5.03 -7.56 -20.12
C SER A 128 5.43 -6.36 -19.26
N TRP A 129 6.25 -6.62 -18.23
CA TRP A 129 6.88 -5.58 -17.41
C TRP A 129 8.16 -5.05 -18.04
N ALA A 130 8.34 -3.74 -18.04
CA ALA A 130 9.55 -3.07 -18.51
C ALA A 130 10.06 -2.08 -17.46
N GLY A 131 11.37 -2.12 -17.19
CA GLY A 131 12.06 -1.14 -16.34
C GLY A 131 12.90 -0.15 -17.15
N ASN A 132 13.40 0.89 -16.49
CA ASN A 132 14.22 1.94 -17.13
C ASN A 132 15.69 1.98 -16.64
N GLY A 133 16.13 0.96 -15.90
CA GLY A 133 17.48 0.85 -15.37
C GLY A 133 17.79 1.72 -14.15
N LYS A 134 16.87 2.55 -13.66
CA LYS A 134 17.08 3.31 -12.42
C LYS A 134 17.08 2.42 -11.18
N ARG A 135 17.76 2.91 -10.14
CA ARG A 135 17.87 2.30 -8.81
C ARG A 135 17.50 3.31 -7.74
N PHE A 136 16.91 2.82 -6.65
CA PHE A 136 16.47 3.62 -5.52
C PHE A 136 16.83 2.89 -4.22
N ALA A 137 17.16 3.64 -3.17
CA ALA A 137 17.43 3.08 -1.84
C ALA A 137 16.17 3.05 -0.94
N ASP A 138 15.05 3.61 -1.42
CA ASP A 138 13.80 3.72 -0.66
C ASP A 138 12.61 3.35 -1.54
N TYR A 139 11.73 2.50 -1.00
CA TYR A 139 10.53 2.00 -1.67
C TYR A 139 9.57 3.12 -2.07
N TRP A 140 9.35 4.09 -1.18
CA TRP A 140 8.38 5.17 -1.37
C TRP A 140 8.88 6.19 -2.40
N ILE A 141 10.18 6.45 -2.45
CA ILE A 141 10.81 7.26 -3.51
C ILE A 141 10.67 6.56 -4.86
N ALA A 142 10.91 5.25 -4.94
CA ALA A 142 10.72 4.47 -6.17
C ALA A 142 9.25 4.50 -6.63
N LEU A 143 8.31 4.39 -5.68
CA LEU A 143 6.88 4.41 -5.92
C LEU A 143 6.40 5.77 -6.43
N HIS A 144 6.86 6.86 -5.80
CA HIS A 144 6.60 8.22 -6.26
C HIS A 144 7.09 8.40 -7.69
N TYR A 145 8.34 8.00 -7.97
CA TYR A 145 8.93 8.14 -9.28
C TYR A 145 8.15 7.40 -10.38
N VAL A 146 7.72 6.16 -10.11
CA VAL A 146 6.97 5.38 -11.12
C VAL A 146 5.56 5.93 -11.35
N LEU A 147 4.94 6.53 -10.32
CA LEU A 147 3.65 7.21 -10.48
C LEU A 147 3.77 8.50 -11.30
N GLU A 148 4.80 9.33 -11.06
CA GLU A 148 5.09 10.49 -11.92
C GLU A 148 5.39 10.09 -13.37
N LEU A 149 6.04 8.93 -13.58
CA LEU A 149 6.26 8.39 -14.91
C LEU A 149 4.93 8.01 -15.58
N ALA A 150 4.05 7.33 -14.85
CA ALA A 150 2.73 6.93 -15.34
C ALA A 150 1.82 8.11 -15.67
N GLU A 151 1.93 9.22 -14.92
CA GLU A 151 1.19 10.45 -15.20
C GLU A 151 1.63 11.09 -16.53
N ARG A 152 2.94 11.10 -16.80
CA ARG A 152 3.49 11.68 -18.04
C ARG A 152 3.34 10.77 -19.25
N TRP A 153 3.36 9.46 -19.05
CA TRP A 153 3.27 8.46 -20.11
C TRP A 153 1.93 7.74 -20.06
N VAL A 154 0.93 8.33 -20.73
CA VAL A 154 -0.48 7.89 -20.72
C VAL A 154 -0.73 6.45 -21.20
N LEU A 155 0.26 5.78 -21.81
CA LEU A 155 0.14 4.37 -22.18
C LEU A 155 0.39 3.41 -20.99
N VAL A 156 0.94 3.91 -19.88
CA VAL A 156 1.20 3.10 -18.68
C VAL A 156 -0.10 2.67 -18.03
N THR A 157 -0.32 1.36 -18.00
CA THR A 157 -1.51 0.75 -17.37
C THR A 157 -1.23 0.38 -15.92
N ASN A 158 -0.14 -0.34 -15.67
CA ASN A 158 0.27 -0.77 -14.34
C ASN A 158 1.69 -0.32 -14.02
N VAL A 159 1.95 -0.16 -12.73
CA VAL A 159 3.26 0.18 -12.16
C VAL A 159 3.55 -0.76 -11.02
N ARG A 160 4.83 -1.07 -10.79
CA ARG A 160 5.26 -1.72 -9.56
C ARG A 160 6.67 -1.30 -9.19
N VAL A 161 6.96 -1.41 -7.91
CA VAL A 161 8.31 -1.39 -7.36
C VAL A 161 8.69 -2.85 -7.07
N VAL A 162 9.92 -3.22 -7.37
CA VAL A 162 10.45 -4.56 -7.09
C VAL A 162 11.89 -4.43 -6.58
N ALA A 163 12.37 -5.46 -5.88
CA ALA A 163 13.78 -5.55 -5.51
C ALA A 163 14.66 -5.54 -6.77
N SER A 164 15.80 -4.85 -6.71
CA SER A 164 16.68 -4.72 -7.87
C SER A 164 17.51 -5.97 -8.15
#